data_AF-A0A7S3RWB0-F1
#
_entry.id   AF-A0A7S3RWB0-F1
#
_cell.length_a   1.000
_cell.length_b   1.000
_cell.length_c   1.000
_cell.angle_alpha   90.00
_cell.angle_beta   90.00
_cell.angle_gamma   90.00
#
_symmetry.space_group_name_H-M   'P 1'
#
loop_
_entity.id
_entity.type
_entity.pdbx_description
1 polymer ?
#
loop_
_entity_poly.entity_id
_entity_poly.type
_entity_poly.pdbx_seq_one_letter_code
_entity_poly.pdbx_strand_id
1 'polypeptide(L)'
;ALAEYVTRRVPAAGSAPPDAAAGGVGEAEMRRALTDDAFKLLNLTRDWLVSLLPHVLGKASRVSFGLLSASFLRSHPTTPLSRRVLAVPFVGKDCPSESSQFSHPDVAIGLTILAYRYEKLRWADFMRVMRELRAELSVQIGPYKLRPASLTFAAWVAAAGGRVRGAVEQHPPPRASLGALAEAAMGA
;
A
#
# COMPACT_ATOMS: atom_id res chain seq x y z
N ALA A 1 8.53 24.04 -0.92
CA ALA A 1 9.08 22.86 -1.62
C ALA A 1 7.99 21.89 -2.14
N LEU A 2 6.90 21.61 -1.41
CA LEU A 2 5.81 20.74 -1.91
C LEU A 2 4.76 21.45 -2.78
N ALA A 3 4.63 22.78 -2.69
CA ALA A 3 3.66 23.56 -3.47
C ALA A 3 4.04 23.71 -4.96
N GLU A 4 5.30 23.48 -5.34
CA GLU A 4 5.74 23.52 -6.75
C GLU A 4 5.61 22.18 -7.48
N TYR A 5 5.36 21.08 -6.75
CA TYR A 5 5.28 19.75 -7.36
C TYR A 5 3.98 19.54 -8.16
N VAL A 6 2.92 20.26 -7.81
CA VAL A 6 1.59 20.13 -8.43
C VAL A 6 1.52 20.77 -9.82
N THR A 7 2.44 21.68 -10.16
CA THR A 7 2.35 22.51 -11.38
C THR A 7 3.44 22.31 -12.42
N ARG A 8 4.53 21.58 -12.12
CA ARG A 8 5.55 21.28 -13.14
C ARG A 8 5.31 19.92 -13.79
N ARG A 9 4.60 19.94 -14.93
CA ARG A 9 4.90 19.00 -16.03
C ARG A 9 6.40 19.08 -16.28
N VAL A 10 7.13 18.00 -16.02
CA VAL A 10 8.48 17.84 -16.59
C VAL A 10 8.26 17.43 -18.05
N PRO A 11 8.54 18.29 -19.05
CA PRO A 11 8.45 17.86 -20.43
C PRO A 11 9.58 16.86 -20.68
N ALA A 12 9.22 15.67 -21.16
CA ALA A 12 10.20 14.77 -21.76
C ALA A 12 10.88 15.51 -22.91
N ALA A 13 12.21 15.59 -22.87
CA ALA A 13 13.00 16.20 -23.93
C ALA A 13 12.68 15.52 -25.26
N GLY A 14 12.14 16.28 -26.22
CA GLY A 14 12.11 15.88 -27.64
C GLY A 14 10.75 15.62 -28.29
N SER A 15 9.60 16.08 -27.77
CA SER A 15 8.36 16.11 -28.57
C SER A 15 7.59 17.42 -28.42
N ALA A 16 7.35 18.08 -29.56
CA ALA A 16 6.50 19.27 -29.66
C ALA A 16 5.06 18.94 -29.25
N PRO A 17 4.29 19.92 -28.73
CA PRO A 17 2.97 19.66 -28.15
C PRO A 17 1.88 19.63 -29.22
N PRO A 18 1.12 18.53 -29.39
CA PRO A 18 -0.26 18.64 -29.81
C PRO A 18 -1.12 18.89 -28.57
N ASP A 19 -2.09 19.81 -28.70
CA ASP A 19 -3.25 19.97 -27.80
C ASP A 19 -3.07 20.76 -26.50
N ALA A 20 -2.57 21.99 -26.62
CA ALA A 20 -2.66 23.00 -25.56
C ALA A 20 -4.08 23.63 -25.38
N ALA A 21 -5.12 23.13 -26.05
CA ALA A 21 -6.42 23.82 -26.12
C ALA A 21 -7.61 23.14 -25.40
N ALA A 22 -7.48 21.90 -24.91
CA ALA A 22 -8.63 21.14 -24.38
C ALA A 22 -8.74 21.06 -22.84
N GLY A 23 -7.74 21.55 -22.09
CA GLY A 23 -7.61 21.27 -20.65
C GLY A 23 -8.38 22.20 -19.70
N GLY A 24 -8.82 23.38 -20.14
CA GLY A 24 -9.27 24.43 -19.22
C GLY A 24 -10.69 24.26 -18.65
N VAL A 25 -11.61 23.68 -19.42
CA VAL A 25 -13.04 23.65 -19.06
C VAL A 25 -13.34 22.50 -18.10
N GLY A 26 -12.84 21.30 -18.40
CA GLY A 26 -13.06 20.11 -17.58
C GLY A 26 -12.39 20.18 -16.20
N GLU A 27 -11.21 20.78 -16.09
CA GLU A 27 -10.52 20.90 -14.80
C GLU A 27 -11.24 21.90 -13.87
N ALA A 28 -11.72 23.02 -14.40
CA ALA A 28 -12.45 24.02 -13.63
C ALA A 28 -13.80 23.50 -13.12
N GLU A 29 -14.50 22.70 -13.93
CA GLU A 29 -15.74 22.03 -13.53
C GLU A 29 -15.49 20.95 -12.47
N MET A 30 -14.43 20.15 -12.65
CA MET A 30 -14.01 19.12 -11.69
C MET A 30 -13.64 19.71 -10.33
N ARG A 31 -12.93 20.85 -10.31
CA ARG A 31 -12.57 21.56 -9.07
C ARG A 31 -13.77 22.17 -8.34
N ARG A 32 -14.88 22.43 -9.04
CA ARG A 32 -16.14 22.89 -8.43
C ARG A 32 -16.96 21.73 -7.87
N ALA A 33 -16.85 20.54 -8.48
CA ALA A 33 -17.61 19.36 -8.11
C ALA A 33 -16.95 18.50 -7.02
N LEU A 34 -15.61 18.51 -6.94
CA LEU A 34 -14.85 17.68 -5.99
C LEU A 34 -14.26 18.51 -4.84
N THR A 35 -14.12 17.87 -3.69
CA THR A 35 -13.29 18.41 -2.61
C THR A 35 -11.82 18.44 -3.04
N ASP A 36 -11.04 19.34 -2.45
CA ASP A 36 -9.61 19.47 -2.76
C ASP A 36 -8.84 18.15 -2.52
N ASP A 37 -9.20 17.41 -1.47
CA ASP A 37 -8.60 16.12 -1.16
C ASP A 37 -8.97 15.03 -2.19
N ALA A 38 -10.21 15.01 -2.66
CA ALA A 38 -10.62 14.09 -3.71
C ALA A 38 -9.89 14.38 -5.02
N PHE A 39 -9.68 15.66 -5.36
CA PHE A 39 -8.94 16.06 -6.54
C PHE A 39 -7.46 15.67 -6.45
N LYS A 40 -6.81 15.86 -5.29
CA LYS A 40 -5.44 15.40 -5.04
C LYS A 40 -5.32 13.87 -5.13
N LEU A 41 -6.27 13.14 -4.56
CA LEU A 41 -6.31 11.68 -4.64
C LEU A 41 -6.47 11.18 -6.08
N LEU A 42 -7.28 11.85 -6.89
CA LEU A 42 -7.46 11.50 -8.30
C LEU A 42 -6.17 11.70 -9.09
N ASN A 43 -5.48 12.82 -8.88
CA ASN A 43 -4.18 13.07 -9.51
C ASN A 43 -3.13 12.07 -9.07
N LEU A 44 -3.04 11.79 -7.76
CA LEU A 44 -2.14 10.78 -7.22
C LEU A 44 -2.42 9.40 -7.82
N THR A 45 -3.69 9.01 -7.93
CA THR A 45 -4.10 7.73 -8.52
C THR A 45 -3.70 7.66 -9.99
N ARG A 46 -3.89 8.73 -10.74
CA ARG A 46 -3.46 8.81 -12.15
C ARG A 46 -1.94 8.63 -12.27
N ASP A 47 -1.16 9.31 -11.44
CA ASP A 47 0.30 9.21 -11.45
C ASP A 47 0.77 7.81 -11.05
N TRP A 48 0.08 7.18 -10.09
CA TRP A 48 0.31 5.79 -9.73
C TRP A 48 0.06 4.84 -10.89
N LEU A 49 -1.07 4.96 -11.58
CA LEU A 49 -1.43 4.06 -12.68
C LEU A 49 -0.56 4.24 -13.92
N VAL A 50 -0.22 5.48 -14.27
CA VAL A 50 0.47 5.81 -15.52
C VAL A 50 1.98 5.72 -15.40
N SER A 51 2.54 6.07 -14.23
CA SER A 51 4.00 6.22 -14.07
C SER A 51 4.59 5.23 -13.08
N LEU A 52 4.06 5.19 -11.84
CA LEU A 52 4.69 4.43 -10.76
C LEU A 52 4.45 2.92 -10.88
N LEU A 53 3.23 2.51 -11.22
CA LEU A 53 2.85 1.11 -11.31
C LEU A 53 3.64 0.38 -12.42
N PRO A 54 3.77 0.90 -13.66
CA PRO A 54 4.62 0.29 -14.67
C PRO A 54 6.09 0.20 -14.23
N HIS A 55 6.60 1.26 -13.56
CA HIS A 55 7.96 1.28 -13.04
C HIS A 55 8.20 0.16 -12.00
N VAL A 56 7.30 0.02 -11.04
CA VAL A 56 7.38 -0.94 -9.94
C VAL A 56 7.22 -2.38 -10.45
N LEU A 57 6.26 -2.62 -11.35
CA LEU A 57 6.03 -3.93 -11.97
C LEU A 57 7.19 -4.39 -12.87
N GLY A 58 7.92 -3.46 -13.48
CA GLY A 58 9.11 -3.76 -14.29
C GLY A 58 10.33 -4.22 -13.50
N LYS A 59 10.30 -4.17 -12.16
CA LYS A 59 11.42 -4.61 -11.32
C LYS A 59 11.34 -6.10 -11.01
N ALA A 60 12.49 -6.78 -11.05
CA ALA A 60 12.58 -8.18 -10.68
C ALA A 60 12.73 -8.36 -9.16
N SER A 61 11.82 -9.14 -8.57
CA SER A 61 11.90 -9.53 -7.16
C SER A 61 13.16 -10.37 -6.90
N ARG A 62 13.79 -10.14 -5.74
CA ARG A 62 15.06 -10.74 -5.28
C ARG A 62 16.29 -10.42 -6.13
N VAL A 63 16.18 -9.51 -7.11
CA VAL A 63 17.33 -9.02 -7.89
C VAL A 63 17.44 -7.50 -7.80
N SER A 64 16.32 -6.78 -7.97
CA SER A 64 16.28 -5.32 -7.81
C SER A 64 15.80 -4.90 -6.43
N PHE A 65 14.91 -5.68 -5.82
CA PHE A 65 14.30 -5.40 -4.53
C PHE A 65 13.87 -6.69 -3.82
N GLY A 66 13.68 -6.63 -2.51
CA GLY A 66 13.10 -7.71 -1.75
C GLY A 66 13.03 -7.42 -0.25
N LEU A 67 12.60 -8.41 0.53
CA LEU A 67 12.55 -8.33 1.99
C LEU A 67 13.86 -8.79 2.63
N LEU A 68 14.17 -8.23 3.81
CA LEU A 68 15.28 -8.73 4.60
C LEU A 68 14.95 -10.09 5.22
N SER A 69 15.88 -11.03 5.05
CA SER A 69 15.80 -12.36 5.64
C SER A 69 16.02 -12.33 7.16
N ALA A 70 15.49 -13.34 7.85
CA ALA A 70 15.68 -13.44 9.30
C ALA A 70 17.16 -13.59 9.69
N SER A 71 18.00 -14.21 8.86
CA SER A 71 19.45 -14.30 9.10
C SER A 71 20.11 -12.94 9.02
N PHE A 72 19.79 -12.14 8.00
CA PHE A 72 20.32 -10.78 7.85
C PHE A 72 19.95 -9.87 9.03
N LEU A 73 18.72 -9.99 9.53
CA LEU A 73 18.27 -9.22 10.69
C LEU A 73 18.93 -9.64 12.00
N ARG A 74 19.33 -10.90 12.13
CA ARG A 74 20.11 -11.38 13.29
C ARG A 74 21.55 -10.87 13.26
N SER A 75 22.18 -10.78 12.09
CA SER A 75 23.53 -10.23 11.97
C SER A 75 23.56 -8.70 12.09
N HIS A 76 22.46 -8.02 11.78
CA HIS A 76 22.34 -6.56 11.83
C HIS A 76 21.21 -6.11 12.79
N PRO A 77 21.36 -6.30 14.11
CA PRO A 77 20.31 -6.00 15.08
C PRO A 77 19.94 -4.51 15.15
N THR A 78 20.85 -3.62 14.73
CA THR A 78 20.67 -2.16 14.68
C THR A 78 19.90 -1.67 13.44
N THR A 79 19.38 -2.59 12.62
CA THR A 79 18.62 -2.24 11.41
C THR A 79 17.37 -1.41 11.76
N PRO A 80 17.18 -0.22 11.15
CA PRO A 80 16.03 0.63 11.45
C PRO A 80 14.69 -0.05 11.11
N LEU A 81 13.62 0.34 11.81
CA LEU A 81 12.30 -0.28 11.68
C LEU A 81 11.78 -0.21 10.23
N SER A 82 11.91 0.93 9.57
CA SER A 82 11.47 1.12 8.18
C SER A 82 12.10 0.07 7.25
N ARG A 83 13.42 -0.11 7.34
CA ARG A 83 14.15 -1.10 6.54
C ARG A 83 13.83 -2.54 6.93
N ARG A 84 13.48 -2.78 8.20
CA ARG A 84 13.02 -4.10 8.62
C ARG A 84 11.72 -4.46 7.93
N VAL A 85 10.75 -3.56 7.83
CA VAL A 85 9.39 -3.87 7.35
C VAL A 85 9.24 -3.68 5.83
N LEU A 86 9.87 -2.66 5.25
CA LEU A 86 9.72 -2.30 3.84
C LEU A 86 10.66 -3.10 2.92
N ALA A 87 10.34 -3.12 1.63
CA ALA A 87 11.25 -3.62 0.61
C ALA A 87 12.53 -2.78 0.55
N VAL A 88 13.64 -3.46 0.32
CA VAL A 88 14.99 -2.87 0.28
C VAL A 88 15.60 -3.11 -1.09
N PRO A 89 16.43 -2.18 -1.62
CA PRO A 89 17.16 -2.40 -2.86
C PRO A 89 18.15 -3.56 -2.76
N PHE A 90 18.26 -4.34 -3.83
CA PHE A 90 19.23 -5.43 -3.95
C PHE A 90 20.36 -5.01 -4.90
N VAL A 91 21.59 -5.39 -4.57
CA VAL A 91 22.77 -5.15 -5.44
C VAL A 91 22.95 -6.25 -6.49
N GLY A 92 22.34 -7.41 -6.24
CA GLY A 92 22.34 -8.56 -7.13
C GLY A 92 21.34 -9.60 -6.65
N LYS A 93 21.38 -10.79 -7.28
CA LYS A 93 20.49 -11.88 -6.91
C LYS A 93 20.66 -12.24 -5.43
N ASP A 94 19.57 -12.21 -4.68
CA ASP A 94 19.49 -12.59 -3.26
C ASP A 94 20.40 -11.78 -2.32
N CYS A 95 20.95 -10.66 -2.79
CA CYS A 95 21.90 -9.85 -2.04
C CYS A 95 21.30 -8.47 -1.75
N PRO A 96 20.71 -8.24 -0.56
CA PRO A 96 20.21 -6.94 -0.19
C PRO A 96 21.39 -5.96 -0.05
N SER A 97 21.18 -4.72 -0.46
CA SER A 97 22.15 -3.66 -0.15
C SER A 97 22.25 -3.49 1.37
N GLU A 98 23.43 -3.14 1.89
CA GLU A 98 23.67 -2.93 3.32
C GLU A 98 23.11 -1.61 3.85
N SER A 99 23.17 -0.55 3.03
CA SER A 99 22.81 0.82 3.44
C SER A 99 21.75 1.48 2.55
N SER A 100 21.55 1.01 1.30
CA SER A 100 20.64 1.67 0.35
C SER A 100 19.15 1.54 0.71
N GLN A 101 18.38 2.58 0.39
CA GLN A 101 16.92 2.67 0.51
C GLN A 101 16.35 3.39 -0.71
N PHE A 102 15.07 3.18 -1.02
CA PHE A 102 14.39 3.88 -2.10
C PHE A 102 14.15 5.35 -1.73
N SER A 103 14.47 6.27 -2.64
CA SER A 103 14.28 7.71 -2.42
C SER A 103 12.82 8.14 -2.48
N HIS A 104 11.99 7.42 -3.26
CA HIS A 104 10.60 7.77 -3.45
C HIS A 104 9.69 6.87 -2.60
N PRO A 105 8.90 7.43 -1.67
CA PRO A 105 8.11 6.65 -0.73
C PRO A 105 7.03 5.81 -1.43
N ASP A 106 6.41 6.33 -2.50
CA ASP A 106 5.41 5.59 -3.25
C ASP A 106 6.01 4.34 -3.95
N VAL A 107 7.20 4.47 -4.55
CA VAL A 107 7.92 3.31 -5.12
C VAL A 107 8.24 2.31 -4.03
N ALA A 108 8.67 2.76 -2.84
CA ALA A 108 8.95 1.88 -1.71
C ALA A 108 7.69 1.10 -1.28
N ILE A 109 6.53 1.76 -1.20
CA ILE A 109 5.25 1.12 -0.86
C ILE A 109 4.87 0.09 -1.93
N GLY A 110 4.94 0.47 -3.21
CA GLY A 110 4.59 -0.42 -4.32
C GLY A 110 5.46 -1.68 -4.36
N LEU A 111 6.78 -1.50 -4.22
CA LEU A 111 7.72 -2.62 -4.16
C LEU A 111 7.54 -3.46 -2.89
N THR A 112 7.16 -2.87 -1.77
CA THR A 112 6.86 -3.60 -0.52
C THR A 112 5.63 -4.50 -0.69
N ILE A 113 4.56 -4.00 -1.32
CA ILE A 113 3.37 -4.78 -1.63
C ILE A 113 3.71 -5.97 -2.53
N LEU A 114 4.49 -5.73 -3.60
CA LEU A 114 4.95 -6.79 -4.49
C LEU A 114 5.85 -7.80 -3.76
N ALA A 115 6.76 -7.34 -2.92
CA ALA A 115 7.67 -8.21 -2.16
C ALA A 115 6.88 -9.14 -1.24
N TYR A 116 5.90 -8.62 -0.50
CA TYR A 116 5.01 -9.46 0.30
C TYR A 116 4.16 -10.42 -0.54
N ARG A 117 3.80 -10.06 -1.76
CA ARG A 117 3.05 -10.95 -2.64
C ARG A 117 3.90 -12.13 -3.15
N TYR A 118 5.14 -11.88 -3.52
CA TYR A 118 6.07 -12.90 -4.03
C TYR A 118 6.73 -13.72 -2.92
N GLU A 119 7.27 -13.05 -1.90
CA GLU A 119 8.06 -13.66 -0.82
C GLU A 119 7.23 -14.10 0.39
N LYS A 120 5.94 -13.72 0.41
CA LYS A 120 4.99 -13.89 1.52
C LYS A 120 5.29 -12.99 2.71
N LEU A 121 4.29 -12.86 3.57
CA LEU A 121 4.42 -12.14 4.83
C LEU A 121 5.33 -12.92 5.77
N ARG A 122 6.31 -12.23 6.37
CA ARG A 122 7.18 -12.86 7.37
C ARG A 122 6.39 -13.16 8.63
N TRP A 123 6.74 -14.24 9.30
CA TRP A 123 6.08 -14.64 10.54
C TRP A 123 6.09 -13.54 11.61
N ALA A 124 7.20 -12.81 11.74
CA ALA A 124 7.31 -11.71 12.68
C ALA A 124 6.34 -10.55 12.36
N ASP A 125 6.17 -10.22 11.08
CA ASP A 125 5.24 -9.19 10.63
C ASP A 125 3.79 -9.64 10.83
N PHE A 126 3.48 -10.90 10.51
CA PHE A 126 2.17 -11.49 10.77
C PHE A 126 1.81 -11.43 12.25
N MET A 127 2.72 -11.86 13.13
CA MET A 127 2.49 -11.84 14.58
C MET A 127 2.33 -10.41 15.12
N ARG A 128 2.99 -9.42 14.49
CA ARG A 128 2.81 -8.01 14.83
C ARG A 128 1.39 -7.56 14.50
N VAL A 129 0.91 -7.81 13.29
CA VAL A 129 -0.47 -7.48 12.86
C VAL A 129 -1.49 -8.17 13.77
N MET A 130 -1.28 -9.45 14.11
CA MET A 130 -2.18 -10.17 15.01
C MET A 130 -2.19 -9.60 16.43
N ARG A 131 -1.05 -9.11 16.94
CA ARG A 131 -0.95 -8.48 18.25
C ARG A 131 -1.64 -7.12 18.27
N GLU A 132 -1.46 -6.33 17.22
CA GLU A 132 -2.12 -5.03 17.03
C GLU A 132 -3.63 -5.23 16.97
N LEU A 133 -4.11 -6.17 16.14
CA LEU A 133 -5.55 -6.49 16.05
C LEU A 133 -6.15 -6.95 17.39
N ARG A 134 -5.40 -7.76 18.17
CA ARG A 134 -5.82 -8.17 19.51
C ARG A 134 -5.88 -6.98 20.48
N ALA A 135 -4.92 -6.06 20.40
CA ALA A 135 -4.91 -4.86 21.23
C ALA A 135 -6.11 -3.96 20.91
N GLU A 136 -6.39 -3.71 19.63
CA GLU A 136 -7.57 -2.97 19.18
C GLU A 136 -8.87 -3.64 19.64
N LEU A 137 -8.96 -4.96 19.53
CA LEU A 137 -10.12 -5.72 20.01
C LEU A 137 -10.38 -5.49 21.50
N SER A 138 -9.32 -5.35 22.32
CA SER A 138 -9.45 -5.12 23.75
C SER A 138 -9.93 -3.71 24.11
N VAL A 139 -9.60 -2.71 23.27
CA VAL A 139 -9.98 -1.31 23.46
C VAL A 139 -11.39 -1.03 22.96
N GLN A 140 -11.81 -1.70 21.88
CA GLN A 140 -13.13 -1.49 21.28
C GLN A 140 -14.27 -1.88 22.24
N ILE A 141 -15.26 -1.01 22.36
CA ILE A 141 -16.43 -1.19 23.22
C ILE A 141 -17.53 -1.94 22.45
N GLY A 142 -18.35 -2.68 23.19
CA GLY A 142 -19.53 -3.37 22.63
C GLY A 142 -19.35 -4.89 22.50
N PRO A 143 -20.34 -5.59 21.92
CA PRO A 143 -20.33 -7.05 21.78
C PRO A 143 -19.16 -7.56 20.94
N TYR A 144 -18.41 -8.54 21.44
CA TYR A 144 -17.19 -9.06 20.80
C TYR A 144 -17.36 -9.45 19.32
N LYS A 145 -18.53 -9.94 18.91
CA LYS A 145 -18.80 -10.38 17.53
C LYS A 145 -18.97 -9.22 16.55
N LEU A 146 -19.37 -8.05 17.04
CA LEU A 146 -19.67 -6.86 16.22
C LEU A 146 -18.52 -5.85 16.22
N ARG A 147 -17.49 -6.08 17.04
CA ARG A 147 -16.30 -5.22 17.09
C ARG A 147 -15.58 -5.23 15.73
N PRO A 148 -15.18 -4.07 15.18
CA PRO A 148 -14.45 -3.99 13.92
C PRO A 148 -13.25 -4.93 13.83
N ALA A 149 -12.44 -5.04 14.89
CA ALA A 149 -11.27 -5.93 14.90
C ALA A 149 -11.65 -7.42 14.77
N SER A 150 -12.78 -7.81 15.35
CA SER A 150 -13.32 -9.17 15.26
C SER A 150 -13.84 -9.47 13.85
N LEU A 151 -14.52 -8.51 13.23
CA LEU A 151 -15.01 -8.61 11.86
C LEU A 151 -13.85 -8.70 10.85
N THR A 152 -12.81 -7.88 11.03
CA THR A 152 -11.59 -7.93 10.20
C THR A 152 -10.91 -9.29 10.30
N PHE A 153 -10.74 -9.83 11.51
CA PHE A 153 -10.20 -11.19 11.69
C PHE A 153 -11.07 -12.24 11.01
N ALA A 154 -12.39 -12.17 11.18
CA ALA A 154 -13.32 -13.11 10.55
C ALA A 154 -13.26 -13.03 9.02
N ALA A 155 -13.15 -11.83 8.45
CA ALA A 155 -12.99 -11.62 7.01
C ALA A 155 -11.67 -12.23 6.50
N TRP A 156 -10.56 -12.07 7.23
CA TRP A 156 -9.29 -12.68 6.86
C TRP A 156 -9.33 -14.22 6.92
N VAL A 157 -9.94 -14.78 7.97
CA VAL A 157 -10.13 -16.23 8.12
C VAL A 157 -11.01 -16.78 7.00
N ALA A 158 -12.10 -16.09 6.67
CA ALA A 158 -12.98 -16.46 5.55
C ALA A 158 -12.25 -16.38 4.20
N ALA A 159 -11.46 -15.34 3.96
CA ALA A 159 -10.65 -15.19 2.74
C ALA A 159 -9.57 -16.27 2.61
N ALA A 160 -9.07 -16.80 3.74
CA ALA A 160 -8.18 -17.95 3.79
C ALA A 160 -8.90 -19.31 3.65
N GLY A 161 -10.23 -19.33 3.52
CA GLY A 161 -11.05 -20.55 3.44
C GLY A 161 -11.35 -21.20 4.79
N GLY A 162 -10.99 -20.56 5.90
CA GLY A 162 -11.28 -21.02 7.26
C GLY A 162 -12.62 -20.51 7.79
N ARG A 163 -13.00 -20.99 8.99
CA ARG A 163 -14.19 -20.53 9.72
C ARG A 163 -13.84 -20.17 11.15
N VAL A 164 -14.35 -19.03 11.63
CA VAL A 164 -14.23 -18.63 13.04
C VAL A 164 -15.30 -19.32 13.87
N ARG A 165 -14.90 -19.89 15.01
CA ARG A 165 -15.82 -20.58 15.92
C ARG A 165 -16.93 -19.62 16.39
N GLY A 166 -18.19 -20.00 16.19
CA GLY A 166 -19.35 -19.22 16.62
C GLY A 166 -19.78 -18.10 15.67
N ALA A 167 -19.24 -18.06 14.45
CA ALA A 167 -19.80 -17.28 13.35
C ALA A 167 -21.13 -17.92 12.91
N VAL A 168 -22.20 -17.12 12.94
CA VAL A 168 -23.48 -17.47 12.31
C VAL A 168 -23.24 -17.45 10.80
N GLU A 169 -23.81 -18.39 10.04
CA GLU A 169 -23.72 -18.41 8.58
C GLU A 169 -24.15 -17.06 8.01
N GLN A 170 -23.18 -16.23 7.66
CA GLN A 170 -23.40 -15.10 6.76
C GLN A 170 -22.61 -15.44 5.51
N HIS A 171 -23.34 -15.50 4.41
CA HIS A 171 -22.86 -15.65 3.04
C HIS A 171 -21.55 -14.86 2.85
N PRO A 172 -20.52 -15.46 2.21
CA PRO A 172 -19.20 -14.84 2.12
C PRO A 172 -19.35 -13.41 1.59
N PRO A 173 -18.78 -12.40 2.27
CA PRO A 173 -18.83 -11.05 1.74
C PRO A 173 -18.17 -11.10 0.35
N PRO A 174 -18.81 -10.54 -0.70
CA PRO A 174 -18.19 -10.42 -2.00
C PRO A 174 -16.85 -9.71 -1.77
N ARG A 175 -15.77 -10.23 -2.37
CA ARG A 175 -14.42 -9.65 -2.29
C ARG A 175 -14.55 -8.13 -2.27
N ALA A 176 -14.37 -7.52 -1.11
CA ALA A 176 -14.61 -6.09 -0.94
C ALA A 176 -13.78 -5.40 -2.02
N SER A 177 -14.45 -4.77 -2.98
CA SER A 177 -13.79 -3.86 -3.89
C SER A 177 -13.06 -2.85 -3.01
N LEU A 178 -11.89 -2.37 -3.45
CA LEU A 178 -11.11 -1.39 -2.70
C LEU A 178 -11.95 -0.17 -2.23
N GLY A 179 -13.06 0.14 -2.92
CA GLY A 179 -14.04 1.14 -2.50
C GLY A 179 -14.79 0.81 -1.21
N ALA A 180 -15.15 -0.44 -0.94
CA ALA A 180 -15.88 -0.81 0.27
C ALA A 180 -15.02 -0.72 1.55
N LEU A 181 -13.70 -0.91 1.42
CA LEU A 181 -12.76 -0.66 2.53
C LEU A 181 -12.52 0.85 2.76
N ALA A 182 -12.57 1.66 1.70
CA ALA A 182 -12.46 3.11 1.80
C ALA A 182 -13.71 3.73 2.47
N GLU A 183 -14.91 3.26 2.15
CA GLU A 183 -16.14 3.72 2.82
C GLU A 183 -16.17 3.34 4.31
N ALA A 184 -15.70 2.14 4.67
CA ALA A 184 -15.59 1.74 6.07
C ALA A 184 -14.57 2.58 6.86
N ALA A 185 -13.56 3.14 6.19
CA ALA A 185 -12.56 4.02 6.81
C ALA A 185 -12.98 5.50 6.87
N MET A 186 -13.87 5.96 5.98
CA MET A 186 -14.41 7.33 5.98
C MET A 186 -15.68 7.50 6.82
N GLY A 187 -16.24 6.40 7.35
CA GLY A 187 -17.41 6.40 8.22
C GLY A 187 -17.12 6.45 9.73
N ALA A 188 -15.94 6.91 10.14
CA ALA A 188 -15.54 7.08 11.55
C ALA A 188 -15.26 8.55 11.88
#